data_AF-A0A3E4QWS0-F1
#
_entry.id   AF-A0A3E4QWS0-F1
#
_cell.length_a   1.000
_cell.length_b   1.000
_cell.length_c   1.000
_cell.angle_alpha   90.00
_cell.angle_beta   90.00
_cell.angle_gamma   90.00
#
_symmetry.space_group_name_H-M   'P 1'
#
loop_
_entity.id
_entity.type
_entity.pdbx_description
1 polymer ?
#
loop_
_entity_poly.entity_id
_entity_poly.type
_entity_poly.pdbx_seq_one_letter_code
_entity_poly.pdbx_strand_id
1 'polypeptide(L)'
;MIMGLPRYKDDAGLGDVVLSLSKLKIEGQYWDFKRQWPENKAELLHDIICLANNADGETGLLIIGIDENSGYDIYDINLHAEGRKNTQQLNDFLGSKQWAESLPSARVVPINLNSALIDVVVIEPDDAAVPYYLVQDYKEGKKSVRAGAVYTRHHDGNVSLDGTASPLETERLWRRRFGLDKTPIEKLPQLLSNPVKWHSTKSLLPFGEYGGGYCYYYEDFPEFTLVKSNDPGKDAWEHFMLASPFCHGPNWWTVRIYYHQTLLREIQGAYSDHLWIPAPCWSFLREPNAGLFEDGSCLYTFLLRARWNAFL
;
A
#
# COMPACT_ATOMS: atom_id res chain seq x y z
N MET A 1 24.90 2.12 -8.13
CA MET A 1 23.61 1.41 -8.15
C MET A 1 23.19 1.26 -6.70
N ILE A 2 22.39 2.19 -6.17
CA ILE A 2 21.93 2.12 -4.78
C ILE A 2 20.97 0.92 -4.73
N MET A 3 21.38 -0.16 -4.06
CA MET A 3 20.46 -1.27 -3.78
C MET A 3 19.28 -0.69 -3.01
N GLY A 4 18.05 -0.92 -3.51
CA GLY A 4 16.85 -0.45 -2.82
C GLY A 4 16.82 -1.00 -1.39
N LEU A 5 16.36 -0.18 -0.43
CA LEU A 5 16.25 -0.61 0.96
C LEU A 5 15.36 -1.87 1.09
N PRO A 6 15.65 -2.78 2.03
CA PRO A 6 14.86 -4.00 2.23
C PRO A 6 13.45 -3.66 2.69
N ARG A 7 12.43 -3.98 1.87
CA ARG A 7 11.02 -3.68 2.19
C ARG A 7 10.28 -4.92 2.64
N TYR A 8 9.41 -4.73 3.64
CA TYR A 8 8.44 -5.73 4.05
C TYR A 8 7.45 -6.04 2.91
N LYS A 9 7.07 -7.31 2.79
CA LYS A 9 6.09 -7.80 1.80
C LYS A 9 5.10 -8.76 2.42
N ASP A 10 5.63 -9.70 3.20
CA ASP A 10 4.88 -10.70 3.95
C ASP A 10 5.70 -11.16 5.16
N ASP A 11 5.02 -11.85 6.09
CA ASP A 11 5.63 -12.34 7.33
C ASP A 11 6.71 -13.39 7.09
N ALA A 12 6.65 -14.13 5.97
CA ALA A 12 7.61 -15.18 5.67
C ALA A 12 9.01 -14.60 5.36
N GLY A 13 9.06 -13.45 4.68
CA GLY A 13 10.30 -12.73 4.38
C GLY A 13 10.81 -11.83 5.50
N LEU A 14 10.11 -11.75 6.64
CA LEU A 14 10.42 -10.75 7.67
C LEU A 14 11.81 -10.95 8.30
N GLY A 15 12.26 -12.19 8.48
CA GLY A 15 13.60 -12.49 8.98
C GLY A 15 14.72 -11.95 8.08
N ASP A 16 14.57 -12.08 6.77
CA ASP A 16 15.55 -11.56 5.80
C ASP A 16 15.57 -10.04 5.78
N VAL A 17 14.40 -9.40 5.91
CA VAL A 17 14.27 -7.94 6.02
C VAL A 17 14.98 -7.45 7.27
N VAL A 18 14.70 -8.05 8.43
CA VAL A 18 15.33 -7.67 9.71
C VAL A 18 16.85 -7.83 9.66
N LEU A 19 17.36 -8.95 9.15
CA LEU A 19 18.80 -9.16 8.98
C LEU A 19 19.45 -8.15 8.03
N SER A 20 18.74 -7.77 6.98
CA SER A 20 19.26 -6.81 6.00
C SER A 20 19.30 -5.40 6.58
N LEU A 21 18.27 -5.02 7.36
CA LEU A 21 18.21 -3.73 8.05
C LEU A 21 19.26 -3.63 9.15
N SER A 22 19.46 -4.68 9.97
CA SER A 22 20.45 -4.65 11.05
C SER A 22 21.89 -4.48 10.53
N LYS A 23 22.20 -5.04 9.35
CA LYS A 23 23.49 -4.85 8.67
C LYS A 23 23.75 -3.41 8.22
N LEU A 24 22.71 -2.60 8.02
CA LEU A 24 22.88 -1.18 7.70
C LEU A 24 23.48 -0.40 8.87
N LYS A 25 23.32 -0.91 10.09
CA LYS A 25 23.78 -0.28 11.34
C LYS A 25 23.29 1.15 11.52
N ILE A 26 22.08 1.40 11.02
CA ILE A 26 21.36 2.66 11.15
C ILE A 26 19.88 2.36 11.31
N GLU A 27 19.19 3.28 11.94
CA GLU A 27 17.74 3.37 11.88
C GLU A 27 17.31 4.12 10.62
N GLY A 28 16.02 4.02 10.28
CA GLY A 28 15.50 4.71 9.11
C GLY A 28 14.04 5.06 9.23
N GLN A 29 13.46 5.49 8.11
CA GLN A 29 12.15 6.16 8.09
C GLN A 29 10.99 5.25 8.51
N TYR A 30 11.10 3.94 8.25
CA TYR A 30 10.04 2.96 8.52
C TYR A 30 10.47 1.84 9.47
N TRP A 31 11.68 1.87 10.02
CA TRP A 31 12.11 0.88 11.01
C TRP A 31 12.84 1.51 12.19
N ASP A 32 12.62 0.91 13.35
CA ASP A 32 13.23 1.27 14.62
C ASP A 32 13.71 0.00 15.32
N PHE A 33 14.88 0.06 15.94
CA PHE A 33 15.39 -1.06 16.72
C PHE A 33 15.16 -0.77 18.20
N LYS A 34 14.90 -1.83 18.97
CA LYS A 34 14.90 -1.81 20.42
C LYS A 34 15.50 -3.11 20.91
N ARG A 35 16.33 -3.05 21.94
CA ARG A 35 16.88 -4.26 22.56
C ARG A 35 15.79 -5.12 23.20
N GLN A 36 14.84 -4.47 23.88
CA GLN A 36 13.76 -5.12 24.63
C GLN A 36 12.47 -4.31 24.52
N TRP A 37 11.35 -4.93 24.89
CA TRP A 37 10.07 -4.24 24.99
C TRP A 37 10.18 -3.05 25.97
N PRO A 38 9.69 -1.86 25.60
CA PRO A 38 9.74 -0.71 26.50
C PRO A 38 8.94 -0.98 27.76
N GLU A 39 9.58 -0.85 28.93
CA GLU A 39 8.91 -0.94 30.23
C GLU A 39 7.85 0.17 30.39
N ASN A 40 8.17 1.37 29.87
CA ASN A 40 7.27 2.50 29.87
C ASN A 40 6.33 2.43 28.66
N LYS A 41 5.04 2.28 28.92
CA LYS A 41 4.01 2.19 27.87
C LYS A 41 3.87 3.47 27.04
N ALA A 42 4.22 4.64 27.57
CA ALA A 42 4.18 5.88 26.79
C ALA A 42 5.28 5.92 25.73
N GLU A 43 6.44 5.28 25.97
CA GLU A 43 7.49 5.11 24.97
C GLU A 43 7.03 4.19 23.85
N LEU A 44 6.48 3.02 24.19
CA LEU A 44 5.93 2.11 23.20
C LEU A 44 4.86 2.79 22.33
N LEU A 45 3.94 3.53 22.95
CA LEU A 45 2.91 4.27 22.21
C LEU A 45 3.54 5.32 21.28
N HIS A 46 4.54 6.04 21.76
CA HIS A 46 5.23 7.06 20.98
C HIS A 46 5.94 6.47 19.76
N ASP A 47 6.70 5.38 19.93
CA ASP A 47 7.41 4.72 18.83
C ASP A 47 6.43 4.21 17.77
N ILE A 48 5.30 3.63 18.19
CA ILE A 48 4.22 3.20 17.29
C ILE A 48 3.64 4.39 16.52
N ILE A 49 3.33 5.52 17.19
CA ILE A 49 2.79 6.70 16.52
C ILE A 49 3.80 7.26 15.50
N CYS A 50 5.07 7.34 15.86
CA CYS A 50 6.11 7.85 14.95
C CYS A 50 6.24 6.99 13.69
N LEU A 51 6.23 5.66 13.86
CA LEU A 51 6.29 4.71 12.75
C LEU A 51 5.00 4.71 11.93
N ALA A 52 3.83 4.84 12.56
CA ALA A 52 2.55 4.94 11.85
C ALA A 52 2.44 6.23 11.01
N ASN A 53 3.03 7.32 11.53
CA ASN A 53 3.14 8.62 10.86
C ASN A 53 4.42 8.76 10.03
N ASN A 54 4.92 7.67 9.42
CA ASN A 54 5.98 7.81 8.43
C ASN A 54 5.42 8.45 7.14
N ALA A 55 6.12 9.46 6.63
CA ALA A 55 5.62 10.26 5.50
C ALA A 55 5.60 9.48 4.16
N ASP A 56 6.43 8.45 4.04
CA ASP A 56 6.58 7.69 2.79
C ASP A 56 5.53 6.58 2.63
N GLY A 57 4.72 6.34 3.66
CA GLY A 57 3.65 5.35 3.65
C GLY A 57 4.10 3.91 3.55
N GLU A 58 5.29 3.62 4.05
CA GLU A 58 5.80 2.28 4.16
C GLU A 58 5.27 1.59 5.43
N THR A 59 5.25 0.25 5.42
CA THR A 59 4.95 -0.52 6.61
C THR A 59 6.00 -0.26 7.69
N GLY A 60 5.54 0.25 8.83
CA GLY A 60 6.39 0.53 9.98
C GLY A 60 6.82 -0.75 10.70
N LEU A 61 8.09 -0.85 11.08
CA LEU A 61 8.68 -2.00 11.76
C LEU A 61 9.37 -1.55 13.06
N LEU A 62 8.75 -1.81 14.21
CA LEU A 62 9.45 -1.73 15.50
C LEU A 62 10.04 -3.11 15.78
N ILE A 63 11.35 -3.23 15.64
CA ILE A 63 12.08 -4.49 15.73
C ILE A 63 12.69 -4.60 17.12
N ILE A 64 12.16 -5.52 17.91
CA ILE A 64 12.52 -5.73 19.30
C ILE A 64 13.38 -6.99 19.38
N GLY A 65 14.52 -6.91 20.08
CA GLY A 65 15.51 -8.00 20.15
C GLY A 65 16.77 -7.74 19.34
N ILE A 66 17.09 -6.46 19.08
CA ILE A 66 18.34 -6.02 18.45
C ILE A 66 18.92 -4.87 19.27
N ASP A 67 20.19 -4.98 19.67
CA ASP A 67 20.84 -3.98 20.53
C ASP A 67 21.58 -2.92 19.69
N GLU A 68 20.94 -1.77 19.50
CA GLU A 68 21.52 -0.60 18.83
C GLU A 68 22.82 -0.09 19.48
N ASN A 69 23.01 -0.32 20.80
CA ASN A 69 24.22 0.10 21.52
C ASN A 69 25.35 -0.91 21.39
N SER A 70 25.05 -2.14 20.97
CA SER A 70 26.02 -3.20 20.67
C SER A 70 26.09 -3.47 19.18
N GLY A 71 26.14 -2.42 18.35
CA GLY A 71 26.37 -2.57 16.91
C GLY A 71 25.28 -3.33 16.16
N TYR A 72 24.04 -3.31 16.68
CA TYR A 72 22.86 -4.00 16.14
C TYR A 72 22.96 -5.53 16.22
N ASP A 73 23.62 -6.03 17.27
CA ASP A 73 23.68 -7.46 17.58
C ASP A 73 22.31 -8.00 18.01
N ILE A 74 22.07 -9.27 17.69
CA ILE A 74 20.84 -9.97 18.05
C ILE A 74 20.80 -10.18 19.57
N TYR A 75 19.68 -9.82 20.19
CA TYR A 75 19.38 -10.03 21.59
C TYR A 75 18.14 -10.91 21.73
N ASP A 76 18.35 -12.14 22.23
CA ASP A 76 17.27 -13.11 22.42
C ASP A 76 16.23 -12.62 23.43
N ILE A 77 14.99 -12.44 22.97
CA ILE A 77 13.89 -12.04 23.83
C ILE A 77 13.43 -13.23 24.66
N ASN A 78 13.37 -13.04 25.96
CA ASN A 78 12.73 -14.01 26.84
C ASN A 78 11.21 -14.06 26.56
N LEU A 79 10.69 -15.24 26.22
CA LEU A 79 9.26 -15.50 25.98
C LEU A 79 8.36 -15.01 27.13
N HIS A 80 8.88 -15.03 28.35
CA HIS A 80 8.20 -14.64 29.58
C HIS A 80 8.67 -13.28 30.12
N ALA A 81 9.32 -12.46 29.30
CA ALA A 81 9.73 -11.11 29.69
C ALA A 81 8.51 -10.29 30.15
N GLU A 82 8.66 -9.63 31.30
CA GLU A 82 7.67 -8.70 31.81
C GLU A 82 7.49 -7.54 30.81
N GLY A 83 6.24 -7.21 30.47
CA GLY A 83 5.93 -6.13 29.53
C GLY A 83 5.83 -6.54 28.05
N ARG A 84 6.30 -7.73 27.65
CA ARG A 84 6.11 -8.29 26.31
C ARG A 84 4.62 -8.36 25.95
N LYS A 85 4.26 -7.96 24.74
CA LYS A 85 2.86 -7.97 24.26
C LYS A 85 2.69 -8.93 23.10
N ASN A 86 1.56 -9.63 23.07
CA ASN A 86 1.04 -10.23 21.85
C ASN A 86 0.14 -9.24 21.10
N THR A 87 -0.31 -9.60 19.90
CA THR A 87 -1.18 -8.75 19.06
C THR A 87 -2.47 -8.30 19.77
N GLN A 88 -3.11 -9.18 20.53
CA GLN A 88 -4.34 -8.82 21.25
C GLN A 88 -4.05 -7.77 22.34
N GLN A 89 -3.04 -8.01 23.17
CA GLN A 89 -2.64 -7.09 24.23
C GLN A 89 -2.16 -5.74 23.68
N LEU A 90 -1.52 -5.73 22.51
CA LEU A 90 -1.13 -4.52 21.80
C LEU A 90 -2.37 -3.75 21.32
N ASN A 91 -3.34 -4.42 20.71
CA ASN A 91 -4.57 -3.80 20.23
C ASN A 91 -5.43 -3.29 21.38
N ASP A 92 -5.56 -4.03 22.49
CA ASP A 92 -6.24 -3.57 23.70
C ASP A 92 -5.54 -2.32 24.28
N PHE A 93 -4.20 -2.31 24.26
CA PHE A 93 -3.41 -1.17 24.68
C PHE A 93 -3.65 0.06 23.80
N LEU A 94 -3.65 -0.08 22.47
CA LEU A 94 -3.91 1.03 21.54
C LEU A 94 -5.37 1.48 21.61
N GLY A 95 -6.33 0.55 21.67
CA GLY A 95 -7.77 0.83 21.72
C GLY A 95 -8.21 1.50 23.02
N SER A 96 -7.46 1.36 24.11
CA SER A 96 -7.72 2.09 25.36
C SER A 96 -7.37 3.59 25.31
N LYS A 97 -6.75 4.07 24.22
CA LYS A 97 -6.36 5.49 24.06
C LYS A 97 -7.43 6.29 23.33
N GLN A 98 -7.46 7.59 23.59
CA GLN A 98 -8.38 8.51 22.92
C GLN A 98 -7.71 9.09 21.68
N TRP A 99 -8.00 8.52 20.52
CA TRP A 99 -7.50 8.93 19.21
C TRP A 99 -8.38 10.02 18.60
N ALA A 100 -7.80 10.84 17.72
CA ALA A 100 -8.55 11.86 17.00
C ALA A 100 -9.55 11.30 15.99
N GLU A 101 -9.23 10.17 15.36
CA GLU A 101 -10.05 9.57 14.32
C GLU A 101 -10.04 8.04 14.42
N SER A 102 -8.95 7.40 14.02
CA SER A 102 -8.73 5.96 14.15
C SER A 102 -7.40 5.65 14.84
N LEU A 103 -7.29 4.43 15.37
CA LEU A 103 -6.02 3.92 15.89
C LEU A 103 -5.17 3.30 14.76
N PRO A 104 -3.83 3.29 14.88
CA PRO A 104 -2.97 2.56 13.97
C PRO A 104 -3.27 1.05 13.98
N SER A 105 -3.22 0.43 12.79
CA SER A 105 -3.29 -1.03 12.67
C SER A 105 -1.91 -1.63 12.93
N ALA A 106 -1.76 -2.35 14.04
CA ALA A 106 -0.49 -2.94 14.45
C ALA A 106 -0.66 -4.39 14.90
N ARG A 107 0.37 -5.21 14.66
CA ARG A 107 0.41 -6.61 15.12
C ARG A 107 1.82 -7.04 15.45
N VAL A 108 1.95 -8.01 16.34
CA VAL A 108 3.23 -8.57 16.77
C VAL A 108 3.51 -9.85 16.00
N VAL A 109 4.65 -9.90 15.31
CA VAL A 109 5.14 -11.06 14.58
C VAL A 109 6.41 -11.57 15.25
N PRO A 110 6.34 -12.67 16.00
CA PRO A 110 7.54 -13.32 16.51
C PRO A 110 8.27 -14.04 15.37
N ILE A 111 9.58 -13.81 15.26
CA ILE A 111 10.46 -14.48 14.30
C ILE A 111 11.63 -15.13 15.03
N ASN A 112 12.08 -16.28 14.53
CA ASN A 112 13.31 -16.91 15.00
C ASN A 112 14.46 -16.52 14.07
N LEU A 113 15.42 -15.78 14.60
CA LEU A 113 16.58 -15.30 13.86
C LEU A 113 17.85 -15.85 14.51
N ASN A 114 18.60 -16.71 13.80
CA ASN A 114 19.80 -17.36 14.33
C ASN A 114 19.58 -18.04 15.70
N SER A 115 18.46 -18.74 15.86
CA SER A 115 18.04 -19.40 17.11
C SER A 115 17.72 -18.46 18.28
N ALA A 116 17.63 -17.15 18.05
CA ALA A 116 17.11 -16.17 18.99
C ALA A 116 15.70 -15.74 18.58
N LEU A 117 14.84 -15.50 19.57
CA LEU A 117 13.51 -14.95 19.38
C LEU A 117 13.58 -13.41 19.29
N ILE A 118 12.99 -12.89 18.23
CA ILE A 118 12.81 -11.44 17.98
C ILE A 118 11.32 -11.21 17.79
N ASP A 119 10.80 -10.11 18.34
CA ASP A 119 9.44 -9.66 18.09
C ASP A 119 9.48 -8.46 17.17
N VAL A 120 8.67 -8.48 16.12
CA VAL A 120 8.50 -7.34 15.23
C VAL A 120 7.08 -6.82 15.35
N VAL A 121 6.92 -5.56 15.74
CA VAL A 121 5.63 -4.89 15.63
C VAL A 121 5.51 -4.34 14.21
N VAL A 122 4.65 -4.98 13.42
CA VAL A 122 4.32 -4.56 12.06
C VAL A 122 3.15 -3.60 12.13
N ILE A 123 3.35 -2.37 11.62
CA ILE A 123 2.39 -1.28 11.63
C ILE A 123 2.00 -1.01 10.17
N GLU A 124 0.77 -1.36 9.83
CA GLU A 124 0.28 -1.25 8.45
C GLU A 124 -0.04 0.22 8.11
N PRO A 125 0.38 0.70 6.92
CA PRO A 125 0.11 2.06 6.51
C PRO A 125 -1.37 2.22 6.12
N ASP A 126 -1.99 3.32 6.54
CA ASP A 126 -3.32 3.73 6.10
C ASP A 126 -3.31 5.21 5.74
N ASP A 127 -3.32 5.49 4.43
CA ASP A 127 -3.31 6.84 3.92
C ASP A 127 -4.55 7.63 4.37
N ALA A 128 -5.71 6.99 4.54
CA ALA A 128 -6.93 7.70 4.89
C ALA A 128 -6.95 8.18 6.35
N ALA A 129 -6.15 7.55 7.22
CA ALA A 129 -6.14 7.77 8.66
C ALA A 129 -5.03 8.70 9.17
N VAL A 130 -3.93 8.86 8.44
CA VAL A 130 -2.82 9.74 8.86
C VAL A 130 -3.22 11.23 8.85
N PRO A 131 -2.74 12.08 9.77
CA PRO A 131 -1.85 11.77 10.88
C PRO A 131 -2.58 11.13 12.08
N TYR A 132 -1.93 10.17 12.73
CA TYR A 132 -2.34 9.60 14.01
C TYR A 132 -1.87 10.50 15.16
N TYR A 133 -2.81 10.94 15.99
CA TYR A 133 -2.52 11.67 17.22
C TYR A 133 -3.63 11.48 18.26
N LEU A 134 -3.31 11.77 19.52
CA LEU A 134 -4.25 11.64 20.62
C LEU A 134 -5.07 12.93 20.82
N VAL A 135 -6.30 12.79 21.32
CA VAL A 135 -7.10 13.94 21.80
C VAL A 135 -7.02 14.12 23.31
N GLN A 136 -6.42 13.17 24.01
CA GLN A 136 -6.15 13.25 25.45
C GLN A 136 -4.71 12.81 25.74
N ASP A 137 -4.03 13.55 26.62
CA ASP A 137 -2.70 13.18 27.09
C ASP A 137 -2.68 11.75 27.65
N TYR A 138 -1.71 10.96 27.23
CA TYR A 138 -1.40 9.67 27.86
C TYR A 138 -0.09 9.80 28.65
N LYS A 139 -0.16 9.57 29.96
CA LYS A 139 0.97 9.72 30.89
C LYS A 139 1.32 8.39 31.55
N GLU A 140 2.61 8.06 31.53
CA GLU A 140 3.18 6.91 32.23
C GLU A 140 4.47 7.38 32.95
N GLY A 141 4.40 7.50 34.28
CA GLY A 141 5.48 8.08 35.06
C GLY A 141 5.78 9.53 34.64
N LYS A 142 7.02 9.80 34.23
CA LYS A 142 7.48 11.14 33.79
C LYS A 142 7.27 11.40 32.29
N LYS A 143 6.90 10.38 31.50
CA LYS A 143 6.74 10.48 30.04
C LYS A 143 5.26 10.70 29.70
N SER A 144 5.01 11.56 28.71
CA SER A 144 3.68 11.96 28.30
C SER A 144 3.60 12.04 26.78
N VAL A 145 2.73 11.25 26.16
CA VAL A 145 2.30 11.45 24.77
C VAL A 145 1.20 12.51 24.81
N ARG A 146 1.45 13.68 24.23
CA ARG A 146 0.60 14.86 24.38
C ARG A 146 -0.54 14.85 23.37
N ALA A 147 -1.71 15.32 23.81
CA ALA A 147 -2.85 15.55 22.93
C ALA A 147 -2.50 16.60 21.85
N GLY A 148 -2.94 16.34 20.62
CA GLY A 148 -2.76 17.24 19.48
C GLY A 148 -1.34 17.33 18.92
N ALA A 149 -0.34 16.73 19.57
CA ALA A 149 1.02 16.65 19.04
C ALA A 149 1.09 15.61 17.91
N VAL A 150 1.68 16.00 16.78
CA VAL A 150 1.94 15.09 15.66
C VAL A 150 3.35 14.57 15.82
N TYR A 151 3.49 13.29 16.13
CA TYR A 151 4.80 12.65 16.23
C TYR A 151 5.13 11.95 14.92
N THR A 152 6.32 12.21 14.38
CA THR A 152 6.82 11.59 13.14
C THR A 152 8.22 11.04 13.36
N ARG A 153 8.68 10.23 12.42
CA ARG A 153 10.06 9.74 12.38
C ARG A 153 10.88 10.58 11.39
N HIS A 154 11.94 11.22 11.89
CA HIS A 154 13.00 11.85 11.10
C HIS A 154 14.05 10.81 10.68
N HIS A 155 14.89 11.15 9.69
CA HIS A 155 16.01 10.30 9.26
C HIS A 155 16.98 9.89 10.39
N ASP A 156 17.10 10.71 11.44
CA ASP A 156 17.98 10.47 12.59
C ASP A 156 17.23 10.06 13.88
N GLY A 157 15.92 9.83 13.83
CA GLY A 157 15.13 9.37 15.00
C GLY A 157 13.73 9.97 15.10
N ASN A 158 13.06 9.79 16.25
CA ASN A 158 11.68 10.26 16.46
C ASN A 158 11.62 11.75 16.89
N VAL A 159 10.55 12.46 16.50
CA VAL A 159 10.20 13.75 17.15
C VAL A 159 10.13 13.52 18.66
N SER A 160 10.73 14.39 19.47
CA SER A 160 10.74 14.20 20.92
C SER A 160 9.35 14.35 21.54
N LEU A 161 9.11 13.70 22.68
CA LEU A 161 7.81 13.72 23.39
C LEU A 161 7.32 15.14 23.76
N ASP A 162 8.25 16.05 24.02
CA ASP A 162 8.03 17.47 24.32
C ASP A 162 7.89 18.35 23.06
N GLY A 163 8.14 17.78 21.87
CA GLY A 163 8.01 18.42 20.56
C GLY A 163 6.74 18.01 19.80
N THR A 164 6.64 18.54 18.58
CA THR A 164 5.68 18.14 17.55
C THR A 164 6.38 18.28 16.21
N ALA A 165 5.94 17.52 15.21
CA ALA A 165 6.49 17.55 13.87
C ALA A 165 6.47 18.97 13.30
N SER A 166 7.44 19.27 12.44
CA SER A 166 7.50 20.56 11.76
C SER A 166 6.28 20.78 10.87
N PRO A 167 5.96 22.04 10.50
CA PRO A 167 4.89 22.31 9.55
C PRO A 167 5.04 21.54 8.23
N LEU A 168 6.28 21.38 7.73
CA LEU A 168 6.57 20.66 6.49
C LEU A 168 6.25 19.17 6.61
N GLU A 169 6.59 18.54 7.72
CA GLU A 169 6.33 17.11 7.94
C GLU A 169 4.84 16.85 8.17
N THR A 170 4.20 17.73 8.93
CA THR A 170 2.75 17.71 9.12
C THR A 170 2.06 17.86 7.76
N GLU A 171 2.51 18.79 6.91
CA GLU A 171 1.98 18.95 5.55
C GLU A 171 2.15 17.67 4.72
N ARG A 172 3.31 16.99 4.79
CA ARG A 172 3.52 15.73 4.05
C ARG A 172 2.49 14.66 4.42
N LEU A 173 2.17 14.50 5.70
CA LEU A 173 1.12 13.57 6.13
C LEU A 173 -0.25 13.93 5.58
N TRP A 174 -0.62 15.21 5.59
CA TRP A 174 -1.88 15.66 5.02
C TRP A 174 -1.92 15.49 3.50
N ARG A 175 -0.82 15.77 2.80
CA ARG A 175 -0.71 15.52 1.36
C ARG A 175 -0.91 14.05 1.05
N ARG A 176 -0.28 13.15 1.83
CA ARG A 176 -0.47 11.71 1.73
C ARG A 176 -1.94 11.32 1.94
N ARG A 177 -2.58 11.84 2.99
CA ARG A 177 -4.00 11.59 3.24
C ARG A 177 -4.91 12.02 2.11
N PHE A 178 -4.66 13.18 1.53
CA PHE A 178 -5.44 13.68 0.40
C PHE A 178 -4.99 13.12 -0.95
N GLY A 179 -3.95 12.27 -0.99
CA GLY A 179 -3.36 11.73 -2.21
C GLY A 179 -2.80 12.82 -3.14
N LEU A 180 -2.28 13.91 -2.57
CA LEU A 180 -1.64 15.04 -3.27
C LEU A 180 -0.14 14.81 -3.51
N ASP A 181 0.42 13.76 -2.93
CA ASP A 181 1.76 13.24 -3.17
C ASP A 181 1.78 12.19 -4.29
N LYS A 182 0.64 11.54 -4.57
CA LYS A 182 0.46 10.57 -5.65
C LYS A 182 0.51 11.27 -7.02
N THR A 183 1.24 10.66 -7.94
CA THR A 183 1.16 11.03 -9.35
C THR A 183 -0.24 10.71 -9.92
N PRO A 184 -0.64 11.34 -11.04
CA PRO A 184 -1.95 11.07 -11.63
C PRO A 184 -2.21 9.59 -11.93
N ILE A 185 -1.19 8.84 -12.36
CA ILE A 185 -1.31 7.40 -12.64
C ILE A 185 -1.49 6.58 -11.35
N GLU A 186 -0.87 6.96 -10.25
CA GLU A 186 -1.01 6.29 -8.94
C GLU A 186 -2.37 6.57 -8.28
N LYS A 187 -2.93 7.75 -8.52
CA LYS A 187 -4.26 8.14 -8.03
C LYS A 187 -5.39 7.40 -8.77
N LEU A 188 -5.17 7.06 -10.04
CA LEU A 188 -6.16 6.43 -10.91
C LEU A 188 -6.88 5.20 -10.30
N PRO A 189 -6.18 4.21 -9.69
CA PRO A 189 -6.78 3.17 -8.84
C PRO A 189 -7.97 3.61 -7.98
N GLN A 190 -7.77 4.67 -7.20
CA GLN A 190 -8.70 5.16 -6.19
C GLN A 190 -9.89 5.88 -6.84
N LEU A 191 -9.68 6.51 -7.99
CA LEU A 191 -10.75 7.15 -8.75
C LEU A 191 -11.64 6.11 -9.42
N LEU A 192 -11.04 5.06 -10.00
CA LEU A 192 -11.77 3.99 -10.69
C LEU A 192 -12.58 3.09 -9.73
N SER A 193 -12.17 2.98 -8.47
CA SER A 193 -12.91 2.22 -7.46
C SER A 193 -14.23 2.88 -7.01
N ASN A 194 -14.47 4.15 -7.40
CA ASN A 194 -15.72 4.86 -7.13
C ASN A 194 -16.45 5.24 -8.43
N PRO A 195 -17.09 4.27 -9.12
CA PRO A 195 -17.73 4.50 -10.41
C PRO A 195 -18.88 5.54 -10.36
N VAL A 196 -19.51 5.73 -9.20
CA VAL A 196 -20.63 6.67 -9.02
C VAL A 196 -20.20 8.13 -9.23
N LYS A 197 -18.92 8.45 -9.01
CA LYS A 197 -18.36 9.78 -9.21
C LYS A 197 -17.91 10.07 -10.64
N TRP A 198 -18.06 9.11 -11.56
CA TRP A 198 -17.76 9.30 -12.97
C TRP A 198 -19.01 9.74 -13.73
N HIS A 199 -19.07 11.01 -14.11
CA HIS A 199 -20.22 11.60 -14.79
C HIS A 199 -20.00 11.67 -16.29
N SER A 200 -21.02 11.32 -17.07
CA SER A 200 -20.97 11.43 -18.52
C SER A 200 -20.88 12.89 -18.95
N THR A 201 -20.06 13.18 -19.96
CA THR A 201 -19.96 14.49 -20.60
C THR A 201 -19.98 14.36 -22.12
N LYS A 202 -20.10 15.50 -22.81
CA LYS A 202 -20.05 15.54 -24.27
C LYS A 202 -18.64 15.23 -24.74
N SER A 203 -18.55 14.47 -25.83
CA SER A 203 -17.27 14.22 -26.50
C SER A 203 -16.64 15.52 -26.95
N LEU A 204 -15.37 15.74 -26.58
CA LEU A 204 -14.52 16.80 -27.14
C LEU A 204 -14.11 16.50 -28.59
N LEU A 205 -14.08 15.21 -28.96
CA LEU A 205 -13.80 14.79 -30.32
C LEU A 205 -15.05 15.01 -31.17
N PRO A 206 -14.92 15.61 -32.38
CA PRO A 206 -16.02 15.72 -33.31
C PRO A 206 -16.62 14.34 -33.55
N PHE A 207 -17.94 14.23 -33.46
CA PHE A 207 -18.67 13.05 -33.92
C PHE A 207 -18.26 12.75 -35.37
N GLY A 208 -17.43 11.72 -35.59
CA GLY A 208 -17.03 11.33 -36.94
C GLY A 208 -15.64 10.75 -37.12
N GLU A 209 -14.65 11.03 -36.25
CA GLU A 209 -13.30 10.47 -36.44
C GLU A 209 -13.17 9.01 -35.96
N TYR A 210 -13.95 8.58 -34.95
CA TYR A 210 -13.86 7.21 -34.38
C TYR A 210 -15.20 6.59 -33.95
N GLY A 211 -16.34 7.10 -34.46
CA GLY A 211 -17.66 6.67 -33.99
C GLY A 211 -17.94 7.14 -32.55
N GLY A 212 -19.22 7.20 -32.17
CA GLY A 212 -19.68 7.75 -30.90
C GLY A 212 -18.91 7.18 -29.69
N GLY A 213 -18.10 8.03 -29.05
CA GLY A 213 -17.38 7.68 -27.84
C GLY A 213 -18.12 8.15 -26.59
N TYR A 214 -18.17 7.32 -25.56
CA TYR A 214 -18.65 7.74 -24.25
C TYR A 214 -17.51 8.46 -23.52
N CYS A 215 -17.76 9.71 -23.12
CA CYS A 215 -16.80 10.50 -22.38
C CYS A 215 -17.28 10.70 -20.95
N TYR A 216 -16.37 10.59 -19.99
CA TYR A 216 -16.64 10.76 -18.58
C TYR A 216 -15.57 11.65 -17.94
N TYR A 217 -15.93 12.34 -16.87
CA TYR A 217 -15.00 13.02 -15.98
C TYR A 217 -15.29 12.62 -14.53
N TYR A 218 -14.27 12.73 -13.67
CA TYR A 218 -14.44 12.48 -12.24
C TYR A 218 -14.91 13.74 -11.51
N GLU A 219 -15.94 13.64 -10.67
CA GLU A 219 -16.60 14.78 -10.01
C GLU A 219 -15.64 15.67 -9.21
N ASP A 220 -14.82 15.07 -8.34
CA ASP A 220 -13.91 15.83 -7.46
C ASP A 220 -12.63 16.30 -8.21
N PHE A 221 -12.31 15.67 -9.33
CA PHE A 221 -11.07 15.87 -10.10
C PHE A 221 -11.39 15.87 -11.61
N PRO A 222 -12.09 16.89 -12.12
CA PRO A 222 -12.59 16.92 -13.49
C PRO A 222 -11.49 16.90 -14.56
N GLU A 223 -10.25 17.16 -14.19
CA GLU A 223 -9.08 17.00 -15.05
C GLU A 223 -8.76 15.53 -15.39
N PHE A 224 -9.27 14.57 -14.60
CA PHE A 224 -9.27 13.16 -14.96
C PHE A 224 -10.46 12.86 -15.86
N THR A 225 -10.17 12.38 -17.07
CA THR A 225 -11.20 12.03 -18.05
C THR A 225 -11.01 10.62 -18.57
N LEU A 226 -12.13 9.99 -18.93
CA LEU A 226 -12.18 8.64 -19.48
C LEU A 226 -12.97 8.67 -20.77
N VAL A 227 -12.39 8.14 -21.83
CA VAL A 227 -13.00 8.03 -23.16
C VAL A 227 -13.09 6.56 -23.54
N LYS A 228 -14.29 6.10 -23.89
CA LYS A 228 -14.53 4.79 -24.49
C LYS A 228 -14.86 4.98 -25.95
N SER A 229 -14.07 4.40 -26.85
CA SER A 229 -14.33 4.45 -28.30
C SER A 229 -14.34 3.04 -28.89
N ASN A 230 -15.22 2.81 -29.87
CA ASN A 230 -15.19 1.59 -30.67
C ASN A 230 -13.90 1.53 -31.50
N ASP A 231 -13.38 0.33 -31.72
CA ASP A 231 -12.26 0.05 -32.62
C ASP A 231 -12.77 -0.78 -33.81
N PRO A 232 -13.37 -0.12 -34.83
CA PRO A 232 -14.05 -0.83 -35.92
C PRO A 232 -13.08 -1.58 -36.83
N GLY A 233 -11.77 -1.30 -36.74
CA GLY A 233 -10.74 -2.01 -37.49
C GLY A 233 -10.37 -3.37 -36.88
N LYS A 234 -10.90 -3.71 -35.70
CA LYS A 234 -10.69 -5.00 -35.05
C LYS A 234 -11.96 -5.84 -35.07
N ASP A 235 -11.89 -6.97 -35.75
CA ASP A 235 -12.99 -7.93 -35.95
C ASP A 235 -12.59 -9.37 -35.59
N ALA A 236 -11.40 -9.58 -35.02
CA ALA A 236 -10.96 -10.90 -34.60
C ALA A 236 -11.56 -11.30 -33.24
N TRP A 237 -11.90 -12.57 -33.10
CA TRP A 237 -12.24 -13.16 -31.81
C TRP A 237 -11.00 -13.38 -30.94
N GLU A 238 -11.15 -13.16 -29.63
CA GLU A 238 -10.19 -13.61 -28.64
C GLU A 238 -10.83 -14.57 -27.63
N HIS A 239 -10.00 -15.46 -27.08
CA HIS A 239 -10.45 -16.54 -26.18
C HIS A 239 -11.29 -16.03 -24.99
N PHE A 240 -10.97 -14.86 -24.43
CA PHE A 240 -11.72 -14.30 -23.31
C PHE A 240 -13.13 -13.85 -23.69
N MET A 241 -13.37 -13.54 -24.98
CA MET A 241 -14.70 -13.21 -25.49
C MET A 241 -15.59 -14.45 -25.59
N LEU A 242 -14.99 -15.61 -25.91
CA LEU A 242 -15.71 -16.89 -25.98
C LEU A 242 -16.16 -17.38 -24.59
N ALA A 243 -15.49 -16.93 -23.53
CA ALA A 243 -15.84 -17.27 -22.16
C ALA A 243 -17.05 -16.46 -21.63
N SER A 244 -17.43 -15.36 -22.29
CA SER A 244 -18.55 -14.51 -21.87
C SER A 244 -19.82 -14.88 -22.65
N PRO A 245 -20.92 -15.26 -21.98
CA PRO A 245 -22.18 -15.59 -22.66
C PRO A 245 -22.83 -14.36 -23.32
N PHE A 246 -22.34 -13.16 -23.01
CA PHE A 246 -22.88 -11.91 -23.52
C PHE A 246 -22.21 -11.47 -24.83
N CYS A 247 -21.07 -12.05 -25.22
CA CYS A 247 -20.37 -11.67 -26.46
C CYS A 247 -20.98 -12.37 -27.68
N HIS A 248 -21.75 -11.62 -28.48
CA HIS A 248 -22.39 -12.14 -29.70
C HIS A 248 -21.55 -11.93 -30.97
N GLY A 249 -20.41 -11.25 -30.85
CA GLY A 249 -19.51 -10.92 -31.94
C GLY A 249 -18.28 -10.16 -31.44
N PRO A 250 -17.23 -10.07 -32.26
CA PRO A 250 -16.06 -9.25 -31.97
C PRO A 250 -16.48 -7.78 -31.97
N ASN A 251 -16.54 -7.17 -30.78
CA ASN A 251 -16.90 -5.78 -30.60
C ASN A 251 -15.83 -5.11 -29.73
N TRP A 252 -14.76 -4.71 -30.39
CA TRP A 252 -13.59 -4.15 -29.74
C TRP A 252 -13.80 -2.68 -29.38
N TRP A 253 -13.45 -2.35 -28.15
CA TRP A 253 -13.51 -0.99 -27.61
C TRP A 253 -12.22 -0.68 -26.88
N THR A 254 -11.75 0.54 -27.04
CA THR A 254 -10.57 1.06 -26.35
C THR A 254 -11.02 2.08 -25.31
N VAL A 255 -10.58 1.86 -24.07
CA VAL A 255 -10.69 2.81 -22.96
C VAL A 255 -9.38 3.60 -22.90
N ARG A 256 -9.49 4.93 -23.00
CA ARG A 256 -8.37 5.86 -22.81
C ARG A 256 -8.64 6.73 -21.59
N ILE A 257 -7.67 6.83 -20.72
CA ILE A 257 -7.75 7.61 -19.50
C ILE A 257 -6.71 8.72 -19.56
N TYR A 258 -7.15 9.95 -19.34
CA TYR A 258 -6.34 11.14 -19.43
C TYR A 258 -6.28 11.89 -18.11
N TYR A 259 -5.17 12.59 -17.92
CA TYR A 259 -5.02 13.67 -16.95
C TYR A 259 -4.69 14.95 -17.72
N HIS A 260 -5.59 15.93 -17.70
CA HIS A 260 -5.62 17.00 -18.68
C HIS A 260 -5.56 16.44 -20.11
N GLN A 261 -4.52 16.76 -20.89
CA GLN A 261 -4.32 16.25 -22.25
C GLN A 261 -3.33 15.06 -22.29
N THR A 262 -2.80 14.64 -21.14
CA THR A 262 -1.82 13.55 -21.08
C THR A 262 -2.53 12.22 -21.03
N LEU A 263 -2.28 11.33 -22.00
CA LEU A 263 -2.76 9.95 -21.96
C LEU A 263 -2.02 9.19 -20.86
N LEU A 264 -2.73 8.85 -19.79
CA LEU A 264 -2.19 8.07 -18.67
C LEU A 264 -2.17 6.57 -18.98
N ARG A 265 -3.28 6.08 -19.53
CA ARG A 265 -3.47 4.64 -19.78
C ARG A 265 -4.39 4.42 -20.96
N GLU A 266 -4.02 3.44 -21.78
CA GLU A 266 -4.88 2.87 -22.81
C GLU A 266 -5.11 1.39 -22.48
N ILE A 267 -6.38 0.95 -22.54
CA ILE A 267 -6.78 -0.42 -22.27
C ILE A 267 -7.74 -0.86 -23.37
N GLN A 268 -7.41 -1.93 -24.07
CA GLN A 268 -8.29 -2.55 -25.05
C GLN A 268 -9.19 -3.58 -24.37
N GLY A 269 -10.38 -3.79 -24.91
CA GLY A 269 -11.33 -4.75 -24.36
C GLY A 269 -12.51 -5.02 -25.28
N ALA A 270 -13.32 -5.99 -24.88
CA ALA A 270 -14.58 -6.31 -25.53
C ALA A 270 -15.72 -5.50 -24.90
N TYR A 271 -16.65 -4.99 -25.70
CA TYR A 271 -17.90 -4.44 -25.19
C TYR A 271 -19.08 -5.30 -25.63
N SER A 272 -19.89 -5.75 -24.69
CA SER A 272 -21.14 -6.43 -25.01
C SER A 272 -22.19 -6.21 -23.94
N ASP A 273 -23.42 -5.94 -24.36
CA ASP A 273 -24.59 -5.75 -23.47
C ASP A 273 -24.31 -4.88 -22.23
N HIS A 274 -23.80 -3.66 -22.47
CA HIS A 274 -23.40 -2.69 -21.43
C HIS A 274 -22.22 -3.08 -20.53
N LEU A 275 -21.67 -4.27 -20.71
CA LEU A 275 -20.46 -4.74 -20.03
C LEU A 275 -19.23 -4.48 -20.90
N TRP A 276 -18.23 -3.81 -20.33
CA TRP A 276 -16.90 -3.73 -20.94
C TRP A 276 -15.94 -4.64 -20.18
N ILE A 277 -15.26 -5.53 -20.89
CA ILE A 277 -14.32 -6.51 -20.35
C ILE A 277 -12.92 -6.16 -20.87
N PRO A 278 -11.95 -5.81 -20.01
CA PRO A 278 -10.59 -5.54 -20.44
C PRO A 278 -9.96 -6.80 -21.04
N ALA A 279 -9.25 -6.65 -22.15
CA ALA A 279 -8.48 -7.72 -22.76
C ALA A 279 -7.36 -8.14 -21.80
N PRO A 280 -7.21 -9.45 -21.52
CA PRO A 280 -6.21 -9.93 -20.59
C PRO A 280 -4.80 -9.77 -21.16
N CYS A 281 -3.85 -9.41 -20.30
CA CYS A 281 -2.43 -9.54 -20.64
C CYS A 281 -2.03 -11.02 -20.52
N TRP A 282 -1.46 -11.59 -21.58
CA TRP A 282 -0.93 -12.95 -21.57
C TRP A 282 0.58 -12.94 -21.32
N SER A 283 1.05 -13.95 -20.58
CA SER A 283 2.47 -14.21 -20.36
C SER A 283 2.69 -15.72 -20.29
N PHE A 284 3.84 -16.18 -20.79
CA PHE A 284 4.20 -17.60 -20.74
C PHE A 284 4.83 -17.95 -19.39
N LEU A 285 4.31 -19.00 -18.74
CA LEU A 285 5.01 -19.67 -17.64
C LEU A 285 5.95 -20.70 -18.25
N ARG A 286 7.25 -20.55 -18.01
CA ARG A 286 8.25 -21.55 -18.40
C ARG A 286 8.49 -22.46 -17.22
N GLU A 287 8.17 -23.75 -17.33
CA GLU A 287 8.58 -24.74 -16.35
C GLU A 287 10.12 -24.84 -16.35
N PRO A 288 10.80 -24.66 -15.20
CA PRO A 288 12.27 -24.64 -15.15
C PRO A 288 12.94 -25.91 -15.64
N ASN A 289 12.23 -27.04 -15.61
CA ASN A 289 12.76 -28.39 -15.86
C ASN A 289 12.03 -29.13 -17.00
N ALA A 290 11.12 -28.50 -17.73
CA ALA A 290 10.52 -29.13 -18.89
C ALA A 290 11.54 -29.07 -20.04
N GLY A 291 12.09 -30.24 -20.41
CA GLY A 291 12.77 -30.40 -21.70
C GLY A 291 11.83 -29.94 -22.82
N LEU A 292 12.39 -29.45 -23.93
CA LEU A 292 11.63 -29.05 -25.11
C LEU A 292 10.77 -30.24 -25.57
N PHE A 293 9.49 -30.24 -25.24
CA PHE A 293 8.52 -31.18 -25.80
C PHE A 293 8.10 -30.65 -27.17
N GLU A 294 8.36 -31.44 -28.22
CA GLU A 294 7.78 -31.23 -29.55
C GLU A 294 6.30 -31.63 -29.54
N ASP A 295 5.49 -30.59 -29.62
CA ASP A 295 4.16 -30.42 -30.23
C ASP A 295 3.01 -31.42 -29.98
N GLY A 296 1.82 -30.83 -29.79
CA GLY A 296 0.54 -31.53 -29.92
C GLY A 296 -0.59 -31.02 -29.02
N SER A 297 -0.28 -30.47 -27.84
CA SER A 297 -1.31 -29.96 -26.94
C SER A 297 -0.77 -28.89 -26.01
N CYS A 298 -0.92 -27.62 -26.40
CA CYS A 298 -0.72 -26.50 -25.48
C CYS A 298 -1.82 -26.54 -24.41
N LEU A 299 -1.45 -26.88 -23.18
CA LEU A 299 -2.30 -26.68 -22.00
C LEU A 299 -2.23 -25.20 -21.62
N TYR A 300 -3.30 -24.46 -21.90
CA TYR A 300 -3.44 -23.08 -21.45
C TYR A 300 -4.01 -23.07 -20.04
N THR A 301 -3.21 -22.62 -19.07
CA THR A 301 -3.73 -22.28 -17.73
C THR A 301 -3.92 -20.77 -17.67
N PHE A 302 -5.18 -20.34 -17.65
CA PHE A 302 -5.51 -18.93 -17.40
C PHE A 302 -5.37 -18.68 -15.90
N LEU A 303 -4.32 -17.93 -15.52
CA LEU A 303 -4.24 -17.34 -14.20
C LEU A 303 -4.86 -15.95 -14.27
N LEU A 304 -6.08 -15.82 -13.74
CA LEU A 304 -6.62 -14.53 -13.37
C LEU A 304 -5.81 -14.00 -12.19
N ARG A 305 -4.70 -13.33 -12.49
CA ARG A 305 -3.99 -12.55 -11.47
C ARG A 305 -4.79 -11.26 -11.30
N ALA A 306 -5.73 -11.26 -10.36
CA ALA A 306 -6.38 -10.05 -9.90
C ALA A 306 -5.30 -9.12 -9.34
N ARG A 307 -4.78 -8.22 -10.17
CA ARG A 307 -4.02 -7.06 -9.71
C ARG A 307 -4.95 -5.88 -9.45
N TRP A 308 -6.15 -6.16 -8.97
CA TRP A 308 -7.10 -5.16 -8.47
C TRP A 308 -7.97 -5.86 -7.42
N ASN A 309 -7.78 -5.50 -6.16
CA ASN A 309 -8.82 -5.69 -5.13
C ASN A 309 -9.92 -4.68 -5.43
N ALA A 310 -10.83 -5.03 -6.34
CA ALA A 310 -12.14 -4.41 -6.44
C ALA A 310 -13.03 -5.31 -7.29
N PHE A 311 -14.10 -5.78 -6.66
CA PHE A 311 -15.22 -6.46 -7.29
C PHE A 311 -15.80 -5.58 -8.40
N LEU A 312 -16.10 -6.21 -9.54
CA LEU A 312 -17.16 -5.81 -10.47
C LEU A 312 -18.25 -6.87 -10.36
#